data_AF-A0A4V1SK58-F1
#
_entry.id   AF-A0A4V1SK58-F1
#
_cell.length_a   1.000
_cell.length_b   1.000
_cell.length_c   1.000
_cell.angle_alpha   90.00
_cell.angle_beta   90.00
_cell.angle_gamma   90.00
#
_symmetry.space_group_name_H-M   'P 1'
#
loop_
_entity.id
_entity.type
_entity.pdbx_description
1 polymer ?
#
loop_
_entity_poly.entity_id
_entity_poly.type
_entity_poly.pdbx_seq_one_letter_code
_entity_poly.pdbx_strand_id
1 'polypeptide(L)'
;MADRFQAKTNFLAAVGTALASQSRISAQIAQRPLPQPLQDWLARLRLLKGVPFGYLVPDERMLPPESIRFFTLDQGWVETMVDGAMSIGRTLGDKPDMALIPLEAAAFAHSAPLALAVTPRLRALALGVTPAPAPSGPITGFVLRSKVVSDTPGMGVNVYPQGHTPADHDKDPTVDIQLLDILRYETLGDASDVVICLVAGEAYRVDIHQPPEQLHYGLDVYEAPGGTVTATKKVHTFTIADGKVTLAPDFVAVDVSADFRPGGARVAKMAALGQSIATTNKIAAVDAAEMGFEMVEGVGMVSFIKGYKP
;
A
#
# COMPACT_ATOMS: atom_id res chain seq x y z
N MET A 1 -27.53 4.40 -51.10
CA MET A 1 -28.71 5.28 -50.87
C MET A 1 -30.01 4.51 -50.64
N ALA A 2 -30.12 3.24 -51.06
CA ALA A 2 -31.33 2.40 -50.89
C ALA A 2 -31.59 1.92 -49.46
N ASP A 3 -30.60 1.95 -48.56
CA ASP A 3 -30.71 1.39 -47.20
C ASP A 3 -31.31 2.34 -46.15
N ARG A 4 -31.65 3.57 -46.52
CA ARG A 4 -32.17 4.58 -45.59
C ARG A 4 -33.70 4.68 -45.54
N PHE A 5 -34.42 4.01 -46.44
CA PHE A 5 -35.88 4.06 -46.52
C PHE A 5 -36.47 2.66 -46.45
N GLN A 6 -36.48 2.07 -45.25
CA GLN A 6 -37.29 0.88 -44.99
C GLN A 6 -38.69 1.29 -44.54
N ALA A 7 -39.72 0.61 -45.06
CA ALA A 7 -41.08 0.74 -44.56
C ALA A 7 -41.13 0.41 -43.06
N LYS A 8 -41.82 1.23 -42.27
CA LYS A 8 -41.91 1.10 -40.80
C LYS A 8 -42.22 -0.33 -40.34
N THR A 9 -43.05 -1.05 -41.08
CA THR A 9 -43.43 -2.44 -40.79
C THR A 9 -42.26 -3.42 -40.95
N ASN A 10 -41.44 -3.25 -41.99
CA ASN A 10 -40.26 -4.11 -42.22
C ASN A 10 -39.15 -3.80 -41.22
N PHE A 11 -38.97 -2.53 -40.84
CA PHE A 11 -38.05 -2.15 -39.77
C PHE A 11 -38.49 -2.75 -38.42
N LEU A 12 -39.76 -2.62 -38.05
CA LEU A 12 -40.29 -3.20 -36.81
C LEU A 12 -40.25 -4.73 -36.81
N ALA A 13 -40.50 -5.37 -37.95
CA ALA A 13 -40.33 -6.82 -38.10
C ALA A 13 -38.87 -7.23 -37.95
N ALA A 14 -37.93 -6.57 -38.64
CA ALA A 14 -36.51 -6.88 -38.55
C ALA A 14 -35.93 -6.60 -37.15
N VAL A 15 -36.35 -5.52 -36.50
CA VAL A 15 -36.03 -5.21 -35.10
C VAL A 15 -36.64 -6.26 -34.17
N GLY A 16 -37.88 -6.67 -34.40
CA GLY A 16 -38.53 -7.76 -33.66
C GLY A 16 -37.78 -9.09 -33.79
N THR A 17 -37.34 -9.46 -35.00
CA THR A 17 -36.57 -10.69 -35.24
C THR A 17 -35.16 -10.60 -34.65
N ALA A 18 -34.51 -9.43 -34.71
CA ALA A 18 -33.21 -9.19 -34.10
C ALA A 18 -33.27 -9.24 -32.56
N LEU A 19 -34.33 -8.66 -31.98
CA LEU A 19 -34.61 -8.70 -30.54
C LEU A 19 -35.14 -10.06 -30.06
N ALA A 20 -35.67 -10.91 -30.95
CA ALA A 20 -36.08 -12.27 -30.62
C ALA A 20 -34.89 -13.24 -30.56
N SER A 21 -33.79 -12.96 -31.26
CA SER A 21 -32.57 -13.76 -31.21
C SER A 21 -31.69 -13.36 -30.03
N GLN A 22 -31.87 -14.03 -28.88
CA GLN A 22 -31.06 -13.83 -27.66
C GLN A 22 -29.55 -13.82 -27.95
N SER A 23 -29.05 -14.74 -28.79
CA SER A 23 -27.62 -14.83 -29.13
C SER A 23 -27.06 -13.58 -29.82
N ARG A 24 -27.86 -12.88 -30.64
CA ARG A 24 -27.43 -11.64 -31.30
C ARG A 24 -27.44 -10.45 -30.35
N ILE A 25 -28.45 -10.38 -29.46
CA ILE A 25 -28.50 -9.37 -28.42
C ILE A 25 -27.31 -9.54 -27.48
N SER A 26 -27.05 -10.77 -27.00
CA SER A 26 -25.89 -11.07 -26.15
C SER A 26 -24.57 -10.71 -26.84
N ALA A 27 -24.41 -11.04 -28.12
CA ALA A 27 -23.20 -10.70 -28.87
C ALA A 27 -23.03 -9.18 -29.09
N GLN A 28 -24.11 -8.44 -29.34
CA GLN A 28 -24.05 -6.98 -29.51
C GLN A 28 -23.87 -6.23 -28.20
N ILE A 29 -24.46 -6.71 -27.10
CA ILE A 29 -24.24 -6.08 -25.79
C ILE A 29 -22.85 -6.45 -25.25
N ALA A 30 -22.33 -7.66 -25.50
CA ALA A 30 -20.94 -8.02 -25.18
C ALA A 30 -19.92 -7.12 -25.91
N GLN A 31 -20.28 -6.56 -27.06
CA GLN A 31 -19.48 -5.59 -27.80
C GLN A 31 -19.64 -4.14 -27.29
N ARG A 32 -20.65 -3.85 -26.48
CA ARG A 32 -20.78 -2.53 -25.85
C ARG A 32 -19.95 -2.47 -24.58
N PRO A 33 -19.03 -1.50 -24.45
CA PRO A 33 -18.34 -1.29 -23.19
C PRO A 33 -19.38 -0.93 -22.11
N LEU A 34 -19.22 -1.51 -20.92
CA LEU A 34 -19.97 -1.11 -19.73
C LEU A 34 -19.86 0.41 -19.53
N PRO A 35 -20.90 1.11 -19.03
CA PRO A 35 -20.76 2.51 -18.65
C PRO A 35 -19.60 2.71 -17.67
N GLN A 36 -18.77 3.75 -17.88
CA GLN A 36 -17.58 4.01 -17.05
C GLN A 36 -17.87 4.04 -15.54
N PRO A 37 -18.97 4.65 -15.04
CA PRO A 37 -19.25 4.64 -13.60
C PRO A 37 -19.45 3.24 -13.02
N LEU A 38 -20.03 2.32 -13.81
CA LEU A 38 -20.24 0.94 -13.42
C LEU A 38 -18.92 0.16 -13.44
N GLN A 39 -18.06 0.41 -14.44
CA GLN A 39 -16.70 -0.11 -14.47
C GLN A 39 -15.91 0.29 -13.20
N ASP A 40 -15.92 1.58 -12.86
CA ASP A 40 -15.20 2.11 -11.70
C ASP A 40 -15.74 1.60 -10.38
N TRP A 41 -17.06 1.40 -10.29
CA TRP A 41 -17.69 0.79 -9.12
C TRP A 41 -17.30 -0.69 -8.96
N LEU A 42 -17.39 -1.49 -10.02
CA LEU A 42 -16.96 -2.90 -9.99
C LEU A 42 -15.46 -3.04 -9.69
N ALA A 43 -14.66 -2.13 -10.23
CA ALA A 43 -13.23 -2.06 -9.97
C ALA A 43 -12.92 -1.81 -8.49
N ARG A 44 -13.62 -0.84 -7.88
CA ARG A 44 -13.53 -0.56 -6.43
C ARG A 44 -13.98 -1.76 -5.60
N LEU A 45 -15.08 -2.41 -5.97
CA LEU A 45 -15.60 -3.57 -5.25
C LEU A 45 -14.63 -4.75 -5.25
N ARG A 46 -13.95 -5.01 -6.37
CA ARG A 46 -12.88 -6.04 -6.48
C ARG A 46 -11.67 -5.75 -5.60
N LEU A 47 -11.42 -4.48 -5.25
CA LEU A 47 -10.44 -4.05 -4.25
C LEU A 47 -11.01 -4.02 -2.82
N LEU A 48 -12.18 -4.62 -2.61
CA LEU A 48 -12.90 -4.68 -1.34
C LEU A 48 -13.38 -3.31 -0.81
N LYS A 49 -13.42 -2.29 -1.68
CA LYS A 49 -13.91 -0.95 -1.28
C LYS A 49 -15.43 -0.97 -1.21
N GLY A 50 -15.97 -0.47 -0.10
CA GLY A 50 -17.41 -0.51 0.19
C GLY A 50 -17.90 -1.84 0.77
N VAL A 51 -17.01 -2.82 0.97
CA VAL A 51 -17.33 -4.05 1.71
C VAL A 51 -17.34 -3.73 3.22
N PRO A 52 -18.43 -3.99 3.95
CA PRO A 52 -18.48 -3.71 5.38
C PRO A 52 -17.40 -4.47 6.15
N PHE A 53 -16.83 -3.85 7.18
CA PHE A 53 -15.70 -4.40 7.94
C PHE A 53 -15.98 -5.80 8.51
N GLY A 54 -17.20 -6.06 8.98
CA GLY A 54 -17.60 -7.38 9.50
C GLY A 54 -17.57 -8.52 8.47
N TYR A 55 -17.53 -8.22 7.16
CA TYR A 55 -17.28 -9.24 6.13
C TYR A 55 -15.78 -9.50 5.90
N LEU A 56 -14.92 -8.53 6.23
CA LEU A 56 -13.47 -8.64 6.10
C LEU A 56 -12.85 -9.31 7.33
N VAL A 57 -13.35 -8.94 8.52
CA VAL A 57 -12.91 -9.47 9.82
C VAL A 57 -14.18 -9.85 10.60
N PRO A 58 -14.67 -11.09 10.44
CA PRO A 58 -15.94 -11.52 11.04
C PRO A 58 -15.96 -11.60 12.58
N ASP A 59 -14.79 -11.80 13.19
CA ASP A 59 -14.64 -11.91 14.64
C ASP A 59 -13.52 -10.97 15.11
N GLU A 60 -13.79 -10.17 16.13
CA GLU A 60 -12.83 -9.20 16.68
C GLU A 60 -11.53 -9.86 17.17
N ARG A 61 -11.58 -11.13 17.58
CA ARG A 61 -10.42 -11.91 18.01
C ARG A 61 -9.49 -12.25 16.84
N MET A 62 -9.97 -12.18 15.59
CA MET A 62 -9.13 -12.35 14.41
C MET A 62 -8.18 -11.17 14.22
N LEU A 63 -8.55 -9.97 14.69
CA LEU A 63 -7.71 -8.76 14.64
C LEU A 63 -7.68 -8.04 16.00
N PRO A 64 -6.97 -8.61 17.00
CA PRO A 64 -6.76 -7.97 18.30
C PRO A 64 -6.04 -6.62 18.17
N PRO A 65 -6.12 -5.75 19.19
CA PRO A 65 -5.32 -4.53 19.25
C PRO A 65 -3.82 -4.81 19.11
N GLU A 66 -3.10 -3.90 18.46
CA GLU A 66 -1.65 -4.00 18.20
C GLU A 66 -1.27 -5.30 17.49
N SER A 67 -1.98 -5.60 16.39
CA SER A 67 -1.74 -6.82 15.62
C SER A 67 -1.86 -6.61 14.12
N ILE A 68 -1.10 -7.43 13.38
CA ILE A 68 -1.14 -7.51 11.91
C ILE A 68 -1.56 -8.92 11.49
N ARG A 69 -2.35 -9.01 10.42
CA ARG A 69 -2.80 -10.27 9.81
C ARG A 69 -2.54 -10.24 8.32
N PHE A 70 -1.76 -11.20 7.84
CA PHE A 70 -1.53 -11.42 6.43
C PHE A 70 -2.59 -12.35 5.86
N PHE A 71 -3.02 -12.10 4.63
CA PHE A 71 -3.99 -12.92 3.94
C PHE A 71 -3.74 -12.96 2.43
N THR A 72 -4.29 -13.99 1.80
CA THR A 72 -4.41 -14.08 0.34
C THR A 72 -5.86 -13.83 -0.02
N LEU A 73 -6.10 -13.02 -1.05
CA LEU A 73 -7.44 -12.73 -1.52
C LEU A 73 -7.95 -13.90 -2.37
N ASP A 74 -8.97 -14.59 -1.87
CA ASP A 74 -9.64 -15.66 -2.60
C ASP A 74 -10.38 -15.08 -3.81
N GLN A 75 -9.93 -15.46 -5.02
CA GLN A 75 -10.52 -14.95 -6.25
C GLN A 75 -11.96 -15.45 -6.40
N GLY A 76 -12.26 -16.71 -6.06
CA GLY A 76 -13.63 -17.24 -6.15
C GLY A 76 -14.63 -16.47 -5.30
N TRP A 77 -14.23 -16.02 -4.12
CA TRP A 77 -15.04 -15.16 -3.25
C TRP A 77 -15.26 -13.78 -3.87
N VAL A 78 -14.21 -13.15 -4.43
CA VAL A 78 -14.33 -11.86 -5.13
C VAL A 78 -15.25 -11.98 -6.34
N GLU A 79 -15.10 -13.04 -7.12
CA GLU A 79 -15.94 -13.34 -8.28
C GLU A 79 -17.40 -13.53 -7.88
N THR A 80 -17.66 -14.30 -6.81
CA THR A 80 -19.01 -14.53 -6.29
C THR A 80 -19.63 -13.23 -5.75
N MET A 81 -18.86 -12.39 -5.05
CA MET A 81 -19.32 -11.08 -4.57
C MET A 81 -19.71 -10.17 -5.74
N VAL A 82 -18.89 -10.11 -6.78
CA VAL A 82 -19.15 -9.31 -7.98
C VAL A 82 -20.39 -9.83 -8.73
N ASP A 83 -20.53 -11.15 -8.88
CA ASP A 83 -21.72 -11.76 -9.48
C ASP A 83 -23.00 -11.43 -8.68
N GLY A 84 -22.95 -11.57 -7.36
CA GLY A 84 -24.04 -11.19 -6.47
C GLY A 84 -24.43 -9.72 -6.60
N ALA A 85 -23.45 -8.83 -6.74
CA ALA A 85 -23.69 -7.40 -6.93
C ALA A 85 -24.37 -7.09 -8.28
N MET A 86 -24.09 -7.88 -9.32
CA MET A 86 -24.76 -7.75 -10.63
C MET A 86 -26.12 -8.48 -10.69
N SER A 87 -26.37 -9.42 -9.78
CA SER A 87 -27.59 -10.24 -9.75
C SER A 87 -28.90 -9.46 -9.61
N ILE A 88 -28.85 -8.20 -9.15
CA ILE A 88 -30.04 -7.33 -9.06
C ILE A 88 -30.71 -7.16 -10.43
N GLY A 89 -29.94 -7.22 -11.53
CA GLY A 89 -30.46 -7.18 -12.89
C GLY A 89 -31.39 -8.36 -13.23
N ARG A 90 -31.19 -9.52 -12.60
CA ARG A 90 -31.91 -10.78 -12.87
C ARG A 90 -33.34 -10.80 -12.33
N THR A 91 -33.65 -9.92 -11.37
CA THR A 91 -34.90 -9.94 -10.60
C THR A 91 -35.84 -8.77 -10.90
N LEU A 92 -35.47 -7.88 -11.84
CA LEU A 92 -36.26 -6.69 -12.18
C LEU A 92 -37.54 -6.98 -12.99
N GLY A 93 -37.76 -8.21 -13.46
CA GLY A 93 -38.97 -8.63 -14.19
C GLY A 93 -39.83 -9.61 -13.40
N ASP A 94 -41.09 -9.80 -13.84
CA ASP A 94 -42.05 -10.76 -13.26
C ASP A 94 -41.57 -12.23 -13.32
N LYS A 95 -40.56 -12.52 -14.15
CA LYS A 95 -39.88 -13.82 -14.23
C LYS A 95 -38.37 -13.59 -14.26
N PRO A 96 -37.58 -14.45 -13.60
CA PRO A 96 -36.13 -14.40 -13.74
C PRO A 96 -35.76 -14.56 -15.22
N ASP A 97 -35.21 -13.50 -15.81
CA ASP A 97 -34.84 -13.52 -17.21
C ASP A 97 -33.45 -14.13 -17.37
N MET A 98 -33.43 -15.45 -17.53
CA MET A 98 -32.20 -16.23 -17.77
C MET A 98 -31.46 -15.78 -19.05
N ALA A 99 -32.10 -14.97 -19.92
CA ALA A 99 -31.47 -14.34 -21.07
C ALA A 99 -30.41 -13.29 -20.72
N LEU A 100 -30.43 -12.77 -19.49
CA LEU A 100 -29.49 -11.77 -19.01
C LEU A 100 -28.15 -12.38 -18.53
N ILE A 101 -28.10 -13.70 -18.34
CA ILE A 101 -26.90 -14.41 -17.85
C ILE A 101 -25.69 -14.22 -18.79
N PRO A 102 -25.80 -14.37 -20.13
CA PRO A 102 -24.67 -14.13 -21.04
C PRO A 102 -24.20 -12.67 -21.06
N LEU A 103 -25.11 -11.73 -20.80
CA LEU A 103 -24.79 -10.30 -20.70
C LEU A 103 -23.95 -10.04 -19.45
N GLU A 104 -24.35 -10.60 -18.32
CA GLU A 104 -23.60 -10.47 -17.07
C GLU A 104 -22.24 -11.13 -17.15
N ALA A 105 -22.13 -12.30 -17.80
CA ALA A 105 -20.85 -12.95 -18.06
C ALA A 105 -19.90 -12.05 -18.88
N ALA A 106 -20.42 -11.34 -19.89
CA ALA A 106 -19.64 -10.39 -20.67
C ALA A 106 -19.24 -9.15 -19.86
N ALA A 107 -20.17 -8.59 -19.06
CA ALA A 107 -19.89 -7.49 -18.15
C ALA A 107 -18.83 -7.87 -17.10
N PHE A 108 -18.94 -9.06 -16.55
CA PHE A 108 -18.00 -9.64 -15.60
C PHE A 108 -16.59 -9.73 -16.19
N ALA A 109 -16.46 -10.35 -17.37
CA ALA A 109 -15.19 -10.51 -18.08
C ALA A 109 -14.53 -9.17 -18.40
N HIS A 110 -15.35 -8.14 -18.68
CA HIS A 110 -14.86 -6.80 -18.95
C HIS A 110 -14.40 -6.06 -17.67
N SER A 111 -15.05 -6.31 -16.53
CA SER A 111 -14.77 -5.62 -15.25
C SER A 111 -13.49 -6.06 -14.54
N ALA A 112 -13.10 -7.33 -14.66
CA ALA A 112 -11.94 -7.91 -13.99
C ALA A 112 -10.61 -7.20 -14.32
N PRO A 113 -10.21 -7.02 -15.59
CA PRO A 113 -8.96 -6.35 -15.94
C PRO A 113 -8.96 -4.86 -15.54
N LEU A 114 -10.14 -4.23 -15.47
CA LEU A 114 -10.27 -2.83 -15.10
C LEU A 114 -9.92 -2.60 -13.63
N ALA A 115 -10.35 -3.50 -12.74
CA ALA A 115 -10.03 -3.47 -11.30
C ALA A 115 -8.53 -3.57 -11.04
N LEU A 116 -7.89 -4.53 -11.68
CA LEU A 116 -6.47 -4.83 -11.52
C LEU A 116 -5.59 -3.75 -12.15
N ALA A 117 -6.12 -2.99 -13.12
CA ALA A 117 -5.43 -1.88 -13.75
C ALA A 117 -5.66 -0.52 -13.04
N VAL A 118 -6.50 -0.41 -12.00
CA VAL A 118 -6.83 0.90 -11.39
C VAL A 118 -5.59 1.57 -10.82
N THR A 119 -4.83 0.90 -9.95
CA THR A 119 -3.67 1.54 -9.32
C THR A 119 -2.52 1.80 -10.29
N PRO A 120 -2.16 0.87 -11.19
CA PRO A 120 -1.28 1.18 -12.31
C PRO A 120 -1.74 2.38 -13.14
N ARG A 121 -3.06 2.53 -13.38
CA ARG A 121 -3.63 3.67 -14.12
C ARG A 121 -3.59 4.99 -13.36
N LEU A 122 -3.92 4.99 -12.07
CA LEU A 122 -3.86 6.21 -11.25
C LEU A 122 -2.41 6.67 -11.09
N ARG A 123 -1.48 5.74 -10.86
CA ARG A 123 -0.05 6.02 -10.84
C ARG A 123 0.44 6.53 -12.19
N ALA A 124 0.06 5.88 -13.29
CA ALA A 124 0.37 6.30 -14.65
C ALA A 124 -0.15 7.71 -14.96
N LEU A 125 -1.38 8.02 -14.56
CA LEU A 125 -1.98 9.33 -14.71
C LEU A 125 -1.21 10.39 -13.90
N ALA A 126 -0.86 10.08 -12.65
CA ALA A 126 -0.12 10.99 -11.78
C ALA A 126 1.32 11.26 -12.25
N LEU A 127 1.97 10.24 -12.83
CA LEU A 127 3.38 10.30 -13.26
C LEU A 127 3.55 10.57 -14.76
N GLY A 128 2.47 10.63 -15.54
CA GLY A 128 2.52 10.81 -16.99
C GLY A 128 3.13 9.63 -17.75
N VAL A 129 3.08 8.41 -17.20
CA VAL A 129 3.66 7.19 -17.80
C VAL A 129 2.58 6.26 -18.32
N THR A 130 2.94 5.29 -19.15
CA THR A 130 2.00 4.26 -19.64
C THR A 130 1.57 3.35 -18.47
N PRO A 131 0.27 3.04 -18.31
CA PRO A 131 -0.19 2.13 -17.26
C PRO A 131 0.43 0.75 -17.43
N ALA A 132 0.99 0.23 -16.33
CA ALA A 132 1.45 -1.15 -16.29
C ALA A 132 0.27 -2.11 -16.55
N PRO A 133 0.51 -3.27 -17.20
CA PRO A 133 -0.52 -4.27 -17.41
C PRO A 133 -1.11 -4.73 -16.07
N ALA A 134 -2.38 -5.15 -16.11
CA ALA A 134 -3.03 -5.73 -14.94
C ALA A 134 -2.20 -6.91 -14.40
N PRO A 135 -1.94 -6.97 -13.08
CA PRO A 135 -1.18 -8.06 -12.50
C PRO A 135 -1.86 -9.41 -12.76
N SER A 136 -1.06 -10.41 -13.15
CA SER A 136 -1.50 -11.77 -13.48
C SER A 136 -1.27 -12.79 -12.35
N GLY A 137 -0.84 -12.32 -11.17
CA GLY A 137 -0.49 -13.15 -10.02
C GLY A 137 -1.52 -13.17 -8.89
N PRO A 138 -1.25 -13.91 -7.81
CA PRO A 138 -2.09 -13.87 -6.61
C PRO A 138 -2.14 -12.45 -6.04
N ILE A 139 -3.28 -12.07 -5.47
CA ILE A 139 -3.40 -10.83 -4.69
C ILE A 139 -3.24 -11.22 -3.23
N THR A 140 -2.26 -10.64 -2.57
CA THR A 140 -2.06 -10.81 -1.13
C THR A 140 -2.18 -9.47 -0.43
N GLY A 141 -2.24 -9.49 0.88
CA GLY A 141 -2.40 -8.26 1.64
C GLY A 141 -2.23 -8.46 3.13
N PHE A 142 -2.44 -7.38 3.85
CA PHE A 142 -2.50 -7.41 5.29
C PHE A 142 -3.56 -6.44 5.82
N VAL A 143 -4.08 -6.76 7.01
CA VAL A 143 -4.83 -5.83 7.84
C VAL A 143 -3.99 -5.57 9.09
N LEU A 144 -3.76 -4.30 9.40
CA LEU A 144 -3.05 -3.87 10.61
C LEU A 144 -4.03 -3.09 11.49
N ARG A 145 -4.09 -3.46 12.77
CA ARG A 145 -4.77 -2.71 13.82
C ARG A 145 -3.75 -2.20 14.83
N SER A 146 -3.57 -0.90 14.91
CA SER A 146 -2.62 -0.27 15.84
C SER A 146 -2.95 1.21 16.03
N LYS A 147 -2.72 1.74 17.24
CA LYS A 147 -2.80 3.20 17.48
C LYS A 147 -1.88 4.02 16.58
N VAL A 148 -0.77 3.44 16.11
CA VAL A 148 0.14 4.13 15.18
C VAL A 148 -0.58 4.57 13.91
N VAL A 149 -1.57 3.80 13.45
CA VAL A 149 -2.36 4.11 12.25
C VAL A 149 -3.17 5.40 12.43
N SER A 150 -3.78 5.60 13.60
CA SER A 150 -4.55 6.82 13.89
C SER A 150 -3.65 8.02 14.20
N ASP A 151 -2.51 7.78 14.84
CA ASP A 151 -1.63 8.83 15.36
C ASP A 151 -0.64 9.34 14.30
N THR A 152 -0.44 8.59 13.21
CA THR A 152 0.53 8.90 12.15
C THR A 152 -0.12 8.97 10.77
N PRO A 153 -0.86 10.07 10.45
CA PRO A 153 -1.32 10.31 9.09
C PRO A 153 -0.14 10.38 8.12
N GLY A 154 -0.22 9.66 6.99
CA GLY A 154 0.84 9.63 5.97
C GLY A 154 1.87 8.51 6.14
N MET A 155 1.66 7.57 7.08
CA MET A 155 2.48 6.37 7.21
C MET A 155 2.60 5.62 5.88
N GLY A 156 3.82 5.30 5.47
CA GLY A 156 4.13 4.60 4.23
C GLY A 156 4.32 3.10 4.44
N VAL A 157 4.18 2.36 3.35
CA VAL A 157 4.33 0.91 3.31
C VAL A 157 5.11 0.50 2.06
N ASN A 158 6.13 -0.33 2.25
CA ASN A 158 6.86 -1.00 1.20
C ASN A 158 6.66 -2.51 1.33
N VAL A 159 6.37 -3.19 0.23
CA VAL A 159 6.10 -4.63 0.24
C VAL A 159 7.00 -5.33 -0.77
N TYR A 160 7.62 -6.42 -0.36
CA TYR A 160 8.63 -7.14 -1.14
C TYR A 160 8.26 -8.61 -1.30
N PRO A 161 8.54 -9.23 -2.47
CA PRO A 161 8.49 -10.67 -2.63
C PRO A 161 9.72 -11.34 -1.98
N GLN A 162 9.64 -12.64 -1.80
CA GLN A 162 10.74 -13.43 -1.27
C GLN A 162 11.94 -13.41 -2.22
N GLY A 163 13.15 -13.22 -1.69
CA GLY A 163 14.39 -13.23 -2.46
C GLY A 163 14.72 -11.91 -3.16
N HIS A 164 13.91 -10.87 -2.99
CA HIS A 164 14.14 -9.52 -3.54
C HIS A 164 13.95 -8.43 -2.47
N THR A 165 14.19 -8.79 -1.20
CA THR A 165 14.08 -7.84 -0.09
C THR A 165 15.38 -7.05 0.09
N PRO A 166 15.36 -5.89 0.78
CA PRO A 166 16.60 -5.19 1.14
C PRO A 166 17.59 -6.08 1.90
N ALA A 167 17.09 -6.96 2.78
CA ALA A 167 17.96 -7.89 3.52
C ALA A 167 18.58 -9.00 2.65
N ASP A 168 18.00 -9.30 1.48
CA ASP A 168 18.61 -10.23 0.52
C ASP A 168 19.70 -9.53 -0.27
N HIS A 169 19.45 -8.27 -0.69
CA HIS A 169 20.46 -7.41 -1.33
C HIS A 169 21.66 -7.14 -0.41
N ASP A 170 21.43 -6.90 0.88
CA ASP A 170 22.51 -6.67 1.86
C ASP A 170 23.43 -7.90 2.01
N LYS A 171 22.91 -9.11 1.78
CA LYS A 171 23.68 -10.37 1.80
C LYS A 171 24.38 -10.66 0.49
N ASP A 172 23.72 -10.34 -0.62
CA ASP A 172 24.24 -10.51 -1.99
C ASP A 172 23.85 -9.28 -2.84
N PRO A 173 24.79 -8.35 -3.07
CA PRO A 173 24.53 -7.12 -3.84
C PRO A 173 24.11 -7.37 -5.31
N THR A 174 24.19 -8.61 -5.81
CA THR A 174 23.70 -8.96 -7.15
C THR A 174 22.19 -9.16 -7.21
N VAL A 175 21.52 -9.28 -6.05
CA VAL A 175 20.07 -9.41 -5.95
C VAL A 175 19.43 -8.03 -6.06
N ASP A 176 18.62 -7.81 -7.09
CA ASP A 176 17.86 -6.57 -7.24
C ASP A 176 16.70 -6.51 -6.23
N ILE A 177 16.53 -5.34 -5.62
CA ILE A 177 15.40 -5.04 -4.73
C ILE A 177 14.15 -4.82 -5.59
N GLN A 178 13.08 -5.58 -5.32
CA GLN A 178 11.82 -5.48 -6.06
C GLN A 178 10.66 -5.14 -5.12
N LEU A 179 9.93 -4.07 -5.45
CA LEU A 179 8.69 -3.70 -4.78
C LEU A 179 7.48 -4.34 -5.47
N LEU A 180 6.53 -4.84 -4.68
CA LEU A 180 5.22 -5.24 -5.17
C LEU A 180 4.31 -4.02 -5.37
N ASP A 181 3.47 -4.07 -6.40
CA ASP A 181 2.52 -3.00 -6.67
C ASP A 181 1.38 -3.02 -5.65
N ILE A 182 1.20 -1.90 -4.95
CA ILE A 182 0.08 -1.70 -4.03
C ILE A 182 -1.20 -1.47 -4.85
N LEU A 183 -2.22 -2.28 -4.61
CA LEU A 183 -3.54 -2.19 -5.23
C LEU A 183 -4.53 -1.39 -4.38
N ARG A 184 -4.41 -1.47 -3.05
CA ARG A 184 -5.20 -0.68 -2.11
C ARG A 184 -4.37 -0.41 -0.87
N TYR A 185 -4.39 0.82 -0.39
CA TYR A 185 -3.83 1.18 0.90
C TYR A 185 -4.66 2.33 1.48
N GLU A 186 -5.44 2.07 2.52
CA GLU A 186 -6.30 3.06 3.16
C GLU A 186 -6.75 2.62 4.55
N THR A 187 -7.07 3.60 5.41
CA THR A 187 -7.71 3.35 6.70
C THR A 187 -9.17 2.92 6.49
N LEU A 188 -9.65 2.00 7.33
CA LEU A 188 -11.03 1.52 7.31
C LEU A 188 -11.91 2.42 8.19
N GLY A 189 -12.00 3.70 7.79
CA GLY A 189 -12.78 4.75 8.47
C GLY A 189 -11.94 5.98 8.84
N ASP A 190 -12.58 7.14 8.96
CA ASP A 190 -11.93 8.46 9.14
C ASP A 190 -11.17 8.61 10.46
N ALA A 191 -11.51 7.82 11.47
CA ALA A 191 -10.84 7.79 12.79
C ALA A 191 -10.51 6.36 13.23
N SER A 192 -10.28 5.47 12.26
CA SER A 192 -10.01 4.05 12.52
C SER A 192 -8.54 3.82 12.86
N ASP A 193 -8.29 2.91 13.80
CA ASP A 193 -6.96 2.36 14.10
C ASP A 193 -6.61 1.18 13.16
N VAL A 194 -7.43 0.94 12.13
CA VAL A 194 -7.29 -0.18 11.19
C VAL A 194 -6.96 0.30 9.79
N VAL A 195 -5.90 -0.26 9.20
CA VAL A 195 -5.52 -0.05 7.80
C VAL A 195 -5.55 -1.38 7.05
N ILE A 196 -6.00 -1.34 5.80
CA ILE A 196 -5.92 -2.46 4.86
C ILE A 196 -4.92 -2.14 3.75
N CYS A 197 -4.09 -3.13 3.43
CA CYS A 197 -3.21 -3.09 2.27
C CYS A 197 -3.44 -4.32 1.40
N LEU A 198 -3.64 -4.11 0.09
CA LEU A 198 -3.67 -5.16 -0.93
C LEU A 198 -2.51 -4.92 -1.90
N VAL A 199 -1.80 -5.96 -2.27
CA VAL A 199 -0.69 -5.93 -3.22
C VAL A 199 -0.86 -6.99 -4.31
N ALA A 200 -0.32 -6.67 -5.49
CA ALA A 200 -0.19 -7.61 -6.58
C ALA A 200 1.06 -8.48 -6.39
N GLY A 201 0.87 -9.78 -6.21
CA GLY A 201 1.93 -10.75 -5.93
C GLY A 201 1.89 -11.30 -4.52
N GLU A 202 2.87 -12.14 -4.18
CA GLU A 202 2.98 -12.74 -2.86
C GLU A 202 3.83 -11.88 -1.92
N ALA A 203 3.17 -11.24 -0.95
CA ALA A 203 3.82 -10.46 0.08
C ALA A 203 4.63 -11.37 1.02
N TYR A 204 5.95 -11.17 1.04
CA TYR A 204 6.86 -11.87 1.94
C TYR A 204 7.33 -10.97 3.08
N ARG A 205 7.77 -9.75 2.77
CA ARG A 205 8.20 -8.74 3.75
C ARG A 205 7.40 -7.45 3.56
N VAL A 206 6.91 -6.90 4.66
CA VAL A 206 6.20 -5.62 4.72
C VAL A 206 6.94 -4.69 5.65
N ASP A 207 7.44 -3.59 5.11
CA ASP A 207 8.11 -2.54 5.85
C ASP A 207 7.15 -1.37 6.00
N ILE A 208 6.81 -1.05 7.25
CA ILE A 208 5.94 0.07 7.61
C ILE A 208 6.81 1.18 8.19
N HIS A 209 6.69 2.39 7.65
CA HIS A 209 7.51 3.52 8.07
C HIS A 209 6.69 4.79 8.26
N GLN A 210 7.16 5.68 9.12
CA GLN A 210 6.59 7.02 9.28
C GLN A 210 6.69 7.83 7.95
N PRO A 211 5.93 8.93 7.81
CA PRO A 211 5.94 9.74 6.59
C PRO A 211 7.37 10.18 6.25
N PRO A 212 7.88 9.87 5.05
CA PRO A 212 9.30 10.05 4.70
C PRO A 212 9.75 11.51 4.72
N GLU A 213 8.83 12.47 4.67
CA GLU A 213 9.12 13.89 4.88
C GLU A 213 9.54 14.25 6.33
N GLN A 214 9.37 13.36 7.31
CA GLN A 214 9.74 13.60 8.71
C GLN A 214 11.19 13.22 8.97
N LEU A 215 12.13 14.03 8.46
CA LEU A 215 13.50 14.05 8.98
C LEU A 215 13.49 14.66 10.37
N HIS A 216 14.07 13.97 11.34
CA HIS A 216 14.21 14.49 12.69
C HIS A 216 15.62 14.27 13.22
N TYR A 217 16.00 15.07 14.22
CA TYR A 217 17.18 14.76 15.00
C TYR A 217 16.82 13.71 16.04
N GLY A 218 17.48 12.57 15.95
CA GLY A 218 17.12 11.39 16.73
C GLY A 218 18.23 10.87 17.63
N LEU A 219 17.82 10.11 18.64
CA LEU A 219 18.63 9.35 19.57
C LEU A 219 18.09 7.92 19.59
N ASP A 220 18.97 6.92 19.57
CA ASP A 220 18.56 5.52 19.61
C ASP A 220 17.91 5.11 20.94
N VAL A 221 18.35 5.72 22.04
CA VAL A 221 17.80 5.47 23.38
C VAL A 221 17.62 6.80 24.08
N TYR A 222 16.45 7.01 24.67
CA TYR A 222 16.19 8.12 25.58
C TYR A 222 15.18 7.69 26.65
N GLU A 223 15.61 7.72 27.90
CA GLU A 223 14.79 7.50 29.08
C GLU A 223 15.07 8.62 30.09
N ALA A 224 14.02 9.10 30.77
CA ALA A 224 14.18 10.11 31.82
C ALA A 224 13.34 9.80 33.08
N PRO A 225 13.41 8.58 33.66
CA PRO A 225 12.66 8.25 34.85
C PRO A 225 13.15 9.13 36.03
N GLY A 226 12.22 9.84 36.67
CA GLY A 226 12.55 10.69 37.82
C GLY A 226 13.46 11.89 37.53
N GLY A 227 13.65 12.26 36.25
CA GLY A 227 14.44 13.42 35.84
C GLY A 227 15.92 13.17 35.58
N THR A 228 16.41 11.95 35.82
CA THR A 228 17.75 11.52 35.39
C THR A 228 17.67 11.04 33.96
N VAL A 229 18.43 11.66 33.05
CA VAL A 229 18.46 11.29 31.64
C VAL A 229 19.41 10.12 31.44
N THR A 230 18.95 9.11 30.71
CA THR A 230 19.76 8.04 30.13
C THR A 230 19.53 8.08 28.63
N ALA A 231 20.57 8.42 27.87
CA ALA A 231 20.48 8.60 26.44
C ALA A 231 21.71 8.06 25.71
N THR A 232 21.48 7.36 24.60
CA THR A 232 22.53 6.78 23.77
C THR A 232 22.29 7.17 22.32
N LYS A 233 23.36 7.49 21.61
CA LYS A 233 23.37 7.72 20.16
C LYS A 233 24.32 6.73 19.49
N LYS A 234 23.88 6.02 18.46
CA LYS A 234 24.75 5.31 17.54
C LYS A 234 25.36 6.31 16.60
N VAL A 235 26.67 6.52 16.76
CA VAL A 235 27.44 7.42 15.93
C VAL A 235 28.07 6.64 14.78
N HIS A 236 27.72 6.97 13.55
CA HIS A 236 28.38 6.42 12.37
C HIS A 236 29.68 7.18 12.15
N THR A 237 30.81 6.56 12.50
CA THR A 237 32.08 7.27 12.39
C THR A 237 32.37 7.67 10.94
N PHE A 238 32.87 8.87 10.70
CA PHE A 238 33.15 9.37 9.37
C PHE A 238 34.60 9.81 9.21
N THR A 239 35.07 9.77 7.98
CA THR A 239 36.36 10.33 7.57
C THR A 239 36.13 11.50 6.64
N ILE A 240 36.93 12.55 6.80
CA ILE A 240 36.93 13.71 5.92
C ILE A 240 38.20 13.66 5.09
N ALA A 241 38.05 13.52 3.78
CA ALA A 241 39.16 13.60 2.83
C ALA A 241 38.72 14.49 1.65
N ASP A 242 39.56 15.46 1.28
CA ASP A 242 39.32 16.37 0.15
C ASP A 242 37.93 17.08 0.17
N GLY A 243 37.44 17.43 1.36
CA GLY A 243 36.13 18.06 1.55
C GLY A 243 34.94 17.12 1.37
N LYS A 244 35.18 15.81 1.26
CA LYS A 244 34.16 14.76 1.20
C LYS A 244 34.09 14.01 2.53
N VAL A 245 32.90 13.97 3.12
CA VAL A 245 32.59 13.14 4.29
C VAL A 245 32.21 11.74 3.81
N THR A 246 32.88 10.72 4.33
CA THR A 246 32.57 9.30 4.05
C THR A 246 32.26 8.60 5.37
N LEU A 247 31.05 8.07 5.51
CA LEU A 247 30.61 7.32 6.69
C LEU A 247 31.14 5.89 6.65
N ALA A 248 31.49 5.38 7.82
CA ALA A 248 31.64 3.96 8.06
C ALA A 248 30.25 3.29 8.10
N PRO A 249 30.11 2.07 7.56
CA PRO A 249 28.88 1.30 7.67
C PRO A 249 28.59 0.90 9.12
N ASP A 250 29.64 0.74 9.92
CA ASP A 250 29.55 0.42 11.34
C ASP A 250 29.28 1.66 12.20
N PHE A 251 28.66 1.45 13.35
CA PHE A 251 28.37 2.50 14.32
C PHE A 251 29.04 2.23 15.67
N VAL A 252 29.30 3.31 16.41
CA VAL A 252 29.76 3.28 17.80
C VAL A 252 28.64 3.83 18.68
N ALA A 253 28.17 3.05 19.65
CA ALA A 253 27.21 3.53 20.63
C ALA A 253 27.90 4.48 21.63
N VAL A 254 27.46 5.75 21.64
CA VAL A 254 27.98 6.82 22.49
C VAL A 254 26.93 7.18 23.53
N ASP A 255 27.32 7.14 24.81
CA ASP A 255 26.49 7.67 25.90
C ASP A 255 26.52 9.20 25.86
N VAL A 256 25.34 9.79 25.68
CA VAL A 256 25.11 11.24 25.58
C VAL A 256 24.23 11.75 26.73
N SER A 257 24.08 10.96 27.80
CA SER A 257 23.26 11.31 28.96
C SER A 257 23.70 12.62 29.62
N ALA A 258 25.01 12.86 29.67
CA ALA A 258 25.61 14.08 30.24
C ALA A 258 25.40 15.34 29.36
N ASP A 259 25.04 15.15 28.10
CA ASP A 259 24.85 16.24 27.13
C ASP A 259 23.51 16.95 27.32
N PHE A 260 22.66 16.48 28.23
CA PHE A 260 21.39 17.12 28.58
C PHE A 260 21.54 18.19 29.68
N ARG A 261 20.56 19.11 29.74
CA ARG A 261 20.52 20.15 30.78
C ARG A 261 20.04 19.56 32.12
N PRO A 262 20.74 19.86 33.23
CA PRO A 262 20.23 19.51 34.56
C PRO A 262 18.92 20.27 34.83
N GLY A 263 17.87 19.54 35.24
CA GLY A 263 16.51 20.10 35.45
C GLY A 263 15.68 20.35 34.19
N GLY A 264 16.29 20.20 33.00
CA GLY A 264 15.64 20.27 31.70
C GLY A 264 15.89 18.98 30.94
N ALA A 265 15.38 17.86 31.45
CA ALA A 265 15.66 16.51 30.94
C ALA A 265 15.41 16.36 29.43
N ARG A 266 14.55 17.19 28.84
CA ARG A 266 14.21 17.20 27.41
C ARG A 266 15.03 18.19 26.55
N VAL A 267 16.04 18.86 27.12
CA VAL A 267 16.83 19.88 26.42
C VAL A 267 18.29 19.45 26.37
N ALA A 268 18.74 19.06 25.18
CA ALA A 268 20.14 18.73 24.90
C ALA A 268 20.99 20.00 24.68
N LYS A 269 22.22 19.97 25.16
CA LYS A 269 23.24 21.00 24.92
C LYS A 269 23.96 20.66 23.62
N MET A 270 23.56 21.29 22.51
CA MET A 270 24.11 20.99 21.18
C MET A 270 25.65 21.07 21.12
N ALA A 271 26.26 22.00 21.87
CA ALA A 271 27.72 22.11 21.93
C ALA A 271 28.39 20.91 22.62
N ALA A 272 27.77 20.37 23.68
CA ALA A 272 28.29 19.19 24.38
C ALA A 272 28.11 17.93 23.51
N LEU A 273 26.93 17.78 22.92
CA LEU A 273 26.63 16.69 21.99
C LEU A 273 27.57 16.68 20.78
N GLY A 274 27.82 17.85 20.19
CA GLY A 274 28.81 18.00 19.12
C GLY A 274 30.22 17.62 19.56
N GLN A 275 30.62 17.93 20.80
CA GLN A 275 31.92 17.51 21.34
C GLN A 275 32.00 16.00 21.55
N SER A 276 30.93 15.34 21.99
CA SER A 276 30.84 13.88 22.13
C SER A 276 31.00 13.19 20.77
N ILE A 277 30.35 13.71 19.74
CA ILE A 277 30.48 13.22 18.35
C ILE A 277 31.89 13.47 17.81
N ALA A 278 32.44 14.67 18.02
CA ALA A 278 33.80 15.02 17.60
C ALA A 278 34.85 14.09 18.23
N THR A 279 34.71 13.81 19.52
CA THR A 279 35.60 12.91 20.27
C THR A 279 35.55 11.49 19.71
N THR A 280 34.35 10.99 19.40
CA THR A 280 34.15 9.67 18.80
C THR A 280 34.80 9.56 17.41
N ASN A 281 34.72 10.63 16.63
CA ASN A 281 35.32 10.75 15.29
C ASN A 281 36.80 11.18 15.30
N LYS A 282 37.39 11.42 16.48
CA LYS A 282 38.78 11.88 16.65
C LYS A 282 39.09 13.18 15.89
N ILE A 283 38.12 14.08 15.81
CA ILE A 283 38.25 15.43 15.23
C ILE A 283 38.14 16.50 16.32
N ALA A 284 38.62 17.71 16.03
CA ALA A 284 38.67 18.78 17.03
C ALA A 284 37.28 19.34 17.39
N ALA A 285 36.42 19.50 16.39
CA ALA A 285 35.04 19.94 16.52
C ALA A 285 34.25 19.47 15.30
N VAL A 286 32.94 19.31 15.48
CA VAL A 286 32.00 19.08 14.36
C VAL A 286 31.48 20.42 13.84
N ASP A 287 31.33 20.55 12.53
CA ASP A 287 30.61 21.67 11.92
C ASP A 287 29.09 21.40 11.82
N ALA A 288 28.35 22.37 11.30
CA ALA A 288 26.89 22.25 11.18
C ALA A 288 26.46 21.17 10.17
N ALA A 289 27.27 20.90 9.14
CA ALA A 289 26.97 19.89 8.14
C ALA A 289 27.20 18.49 8.71
N GLU A 290 28.33 18.27 9.38
CA GLU A 290 28.68 17.03 10.08
C GLU A 290 27.68 16.72 11.20
N MET A 291 27.35 17.73 12.02
CA MET A 291 26.34 17.61 13.06
C MET A 291 24.96 17.28 12.48
N GLY A 292 24.56 17.98 11.40
CA GLY A 292 23.32 17.70 10.71
C GLY A 292 23.28 16.27 10.17
N PHE A 293 24.36 15.81 9.54
CA PHE A 293 24.44 14.49 8.93
C PHE A 293 24.41 13.36 9.96
N GLU A 294 25.06 13.54 11.10
CA GLU A 294 25.08 12.56 12.20
C GLU A 294 23.75 12.52 12.96
N MET A 295 23.14 13.69 13.17
CA MET A 295 21.94 13.79 13.98
C MET A 295 20.67 13.47 13.21
N VAL A 296 20.65 13.65 11.88
CA VAL A 296 19.50 13.26 11.05
C VAL A 296 19.29 11.76 11.17
N GLU A 297 18.16 11.39 11.77
CA GLU A 297 17.64 10.04 11.70
C GLU A 297 16.51 9.99 10.67
N GLY A 298 16.51 8.88 9.93
CA GLY A 298 15.40 8.54 9.05
C GLY A 298 14.15 8.21 9.86
N VAL A 299 13.06 8.06 9.15
CA VAL A 299 11.80 7.60 9.72
C VAL A 299 11.95 6.23 10.36
N GLY A 300 11.36 6.06 11.55
CA GLY A 300 11.28 4.75 12.18
C GLY A 300 10.56 3.76 11.26
N MET A 301 11.19 2.61 11.02
CA MET A 301 10.69 1.55 10.15
C MET A 301 10.58 0.24 10.92
N VAL A 302 9.45 -0.45 10.77
CA VAL A 302 9.22 -1.79 11.32
C VAL A 302 8.98 -2.76 10.17
N SER A 303 9.73 -3.86 10.18
CA SER A 303 9.63 -4.92 9.18
C SER A 303 8.86 -6.13 9.73
N PHE A 304 7.85 -6.56 8.99
CA PHE A 304 7.09 -7.77 9.24
C PHE A 304 7.38 -8.81 8.17
N ILE A 305 7.72 -10.03 8.57
CA ILE A 305 8.05 -11.13 7.66
C ILE A 305 7.01 -12.23 7.78
N LYS A 306 6.42 -12.62 6.66
CA LYS A 306 5.45 -13.73 6.58
C LYS A 306 6.15 -15.04 6.94
N GLY A 307 5.61 -15.74 7.95
CA GLY A 307 6.14 -17.04 8.39
C GLY A 307 7.30 -16.97 9.38
N TYR A 308 7.68 -15.77 9.84
CA TYR A 308 8.65 -15.63 10.91
C TYR A 308 8.06 -16.17 12.22
N LYS A 309 8.67 -17.25 12.74
CA LYS A 309 8.47 -17.69 14.12
C LYS A 309 9.57 -17.03 14.95
N PRO A 310 9.22 -16.29 16.02
CA PRO A 310 10.19 -15.63 16.88
C PRO A 310 11.14 -16.63 17.55
#